data_AF-A0A4Q3TH35-F1
#
_entry.id   AF-A0A4Q3TH35-F1
#
_cell.length_a   1.000
_cell.length_b   1.000
_cell.length_c   1.000
_cell.angle_alpha   90.00
_cell.angle_beta   90.00
_cell.angle_gamma   90.00
#
_symmetry.space_group_name_H-M   'P 1'
#
loop_
_entity.id
_entity.type
_entity.pdbx_description
1 polymer ?
#
loop_
_entity_poly.entity_id
_entity_poly.type
_entity_poly.pdbx_seq_one_letter_code
_entity_poly.pdbx_strand_id
1 'polypeptide(L)'
;HIPDPLAFAGMVARGAVAAQQGAMVTFGVVPSFPSSAYGYIQQGARRADAGHRVARFIEKPSSEAAQALILQGDVLWNAGIFLCRAGTLLEALRERAPDILSSCQDAMTHAALDGAFVRPQAAAFEACRAESIDYAVMEHHSDMAVVPFAGAWSDVGSWNAVADLVPGDQSGNRIEGAGMALQSTRTYIHAPHRTVVALGTSDLMIIDTPDAVLVAASSHAEQVKTVVAELEARHNPHASAHRKVSRPWGWYDSIDMGDRFHVKRISVKPQAALSLQKHHHRAEHWIVVKGTAEVTRGTETFLLTENQSTYIPIGEVHRLRNPGKTDLEMIEVQSGSYLGEDDIVRLEDTYGRVVQ
;
A
#
# COMPACT_ATOMS: atom_id res chain seq x y z
N HIS A 1 -9.22 -6.56 6.87
CA HIS A 1 -9.95 -5.97 8.01
C HIS A 1 -10.38 -7.07 8.99
N ILE A 2 -10.06 -6.90 10.28
CA ILE A 2 -10.51 -7.78 11.37
C ILE A 2 -10.95 -6.85 12.52
N PRO A 3 -12.26 -6.70 12.78
CA PRO A 3 -12.77 -5.69 13.71
C PRO A 3 -12.56 -6.06 15.19
N ASP A 4 -12.37 -7.35 15.50
CA ASP A 4 -12.13 -7.82 16.87
C ASP A 4 -10.65 -8.23 17.06
N PRO A 5 -9.79 -7.31 17.54
CA PRO A 5 -8.38 -7.59 17.75
C PRO A 5 -8.13 -8.61 18.86
N LEU A 6 -9.03 -8.72 19.85
CA LEU A 6 -8.88 -9.66 20.96
C LEU A 6 -9.18 -11.10 20.51
N ALA A 7 -10.25 -11.29 19.72
CA ALA A 7 -10.54 -12.58 19.11
C ALA A 7 -9.41 -13.03 18.18
N PHE A 8 -8.85 -12.09 17.40
CA PHE A 8 -7.69 -12.36 16.54
C PHE A 8 -6.46 -12.78 17.35
N ALA A 9 -6.08 -12.00 18.37
CA ALA A 9 -4.94 -12.32 19.24
C ALA A 9 -5.12 -13.68 19.93
N GLY A 10 -6.33 -13.98 20.41
CA GLY A 10 -6.65 -15.28 21.01
C GLY A 10 -6.53 -16.44 20.02
N MET A 11 -6.89 -16.24 18.74
CA MET A 11 -6.66 -17.24 17.69
C MET A 11 -5.17 -17.47 17.43
N VAL A 12 -4.39 -16.39 17.29
CA VAL A 12 -2.94 -16.47 17.08
C VAL A 12 -2.26 -17.18 18.24
N ALA A 13 -2.64 -16.88 19.48
CA ALA A 13 -2.12 -17.54 20.67
C ALA A 13 -2.39 -19.05 20.70
N ARG A 14 -3.56 -19.50 20.23
CA ARG A 14 -3.84 -20.93 20.07
C ARG A 14 -2.93 -21.57 19.02
N GLY A 15 -2.75 -20.90 17.87
CA GLY A 15 -1.84 -21.37 16.82
C GLY A 15 -0.38 -21.45 17.28
N ALA A 16 0.05 -20.54 18.16
CA ALA A 16 1.42 -20.51 18.66
C ALA A 16 1.86 -21.83 19.33
N VAL A 17 0.94 -22.55 19.97
CA VAL A 17 1.23 -23.86 20.58
C VAL A 17 1.73 -24.87 19.55
N ALA A 18 1.04 -24.97 18.40
CA ALA A 18 1.45 -25.86 17.31
C ALA A 18 2.73 -25.36 16.62
N ALA A 19 2.84 -24.05 16.40
CA ALA A 19 4.03 -23.45 15.78
C ALA A 19 5.31 -23.71 16.60
N GLN A 20 5.23 -23.62 17.93
CA GLN A 20 6.36 -23.91 18.83
C GLN A 20 6.81 -25.37 18.74
N GLN A 21 5.90 -26.29 18.42
CA GLN A 21 6.19 -27.71 18.21
C GLN A 21 6.73 -28.02 16.80
N GLY A 22 6.88 -27.01 15.94
CA GLY A 22 7.48 -27.13 14.62
C GLY A 22 6.48 -27.16 13.46
N ALA A 23 5.18 -27.11 13.72
CA ALA A 23 4.18 -27.01 12.67
C ALA A 23 4.20 -25.63 11.99
N MET A 24 3.82 -25.60 10.72
CA MET A 24 3.43 -24.36 10.05
C MET A 24 1.93 -24.16 10.21
N VAL A 25 1.54 -23.01 10.75
CA VAL A 25 0.15 -22.72 11.10
C VAL A 25 -0.41 -21.70 10.12
N THR A 26 -1.58 -22.00 9.57
CA THR A 26 -2.42 -21.06 8.83
C THR A 26 -3.73 -20.83 9.58
N PHE A 27 -4.40 -19.72 9.28
CA PHE A 27 -5.65 -19.34 9.92
C PHE A 27 -6.76 -19.32 8.87
N GLY A 28 -7.81 -20.08 9.15
CA GLY A 28 -8.92 -20.25 8.22
C GLY A 28 -10.19 -19.54 8.72
N VAL A 29 -10.82 -18.73 7.89
CA VAL A 29 -12.08 -18.05 8.22
C VAL A 29 -13.26 -18.93 7.87
N VAL A 30 -14.27 -19.01 8.74
CA VAL A 30 -15.50 -19.75 8.44
C VAL A 30 -16.23 -19.07 7.26
N PRO A 31 -16.44 -19.75 6.12
CA PRO A 31 -17.08 -19.14 4.95
C PRO A 31 -18.54 -18.78 5.25
N SER A 32 -18.95 -17.57 4.87
CA SER A 32 -20.35 -17.12 4.97
C SER A 32 -21.11 -17.18 3.65
N PHE A 33 -20.42 -17.34 2.52
CA PHE A 33 -20.98 -17.50 1.17
C PHE A 33 -19.97 -18.19 0.23
N PRO A 34 -20.39 -18.76 -0.91
CA PRO A 34 -19.45 -19.36 -1.86
C PRO A 34 -18.73 -18.28 -2.68
N SER A 35 -17.52 -17.92 -2.25
CA SER A 35 -16.64 -17.00 -2.98
C SER A 35 -15.73 -17.76 -3.93
N SER A 36 -15.67 -17.37 -5.21
CA SER A 36 -14.62 -17.80 -6.14
C SER A 36 -13.36 -16.93 -6.08
N ALA A 37 -13.40 -15.83 -5.31
CA ALA A 37 -12.30 -14.90 -5.17
C ALA A 37 -11.26 -15.33 -4.11
N TYR A 38 -11.62 -16.27 -3.23
CA TYR A 38 -10.77 -16.73 -2.13
C TYR A 38 -10.23 -18.14 -2.34
N GLY A 39 -9.04 -18.40 -1.79
CA GLY A 39 -8.56 -19.77 -1.58
C GLY A 39 -9.30 -20.44 -0.42
N TYR A 40 -9.40 -21.76 -0.45
CA TYR A 40 -10.01 -22.59 0.59
C TYR A 40 -8.99 -23.56 1.18
N ILE A 41 -9.20 -23.89 2.45
CA ILE A 41 -8.43 -24.87 3.21
C ILE A 41 -9.40 -25.95 3.65
N GLN A 42 -9.19 -27.18 3.17
CA GLN A 42 -9.95 -28.31 3.66
C GLN A 42 -9.35 -28.81 4.98
N GLN A 43 -10.16 -28.85 6.03
CA GLN A 43 -9.78 -29.36 7.33
C GLN A 43 -9.65 -30.88 7.27
N GLY A 44 -8.56 -31.38 7.85
CA GLY A 44 -8.34 -32.80 8.11
C GLY A 44 -8.63 -33.15 9.56
N ALA A 45 -7.98 -34.21 10.04
CA ALA A 45 -8.12 -34.67 11.41
C ALA A 45 -7.76 -33.57 12.43
N ARG A 46 -8.50 -33.52 13.53
CA ARG A 46 -8.21 -32.65 14.66
C ARG A 46 -6.82 -32.93 15.23
N ARG A 47 -6.06 -31.88 15.52
CA ARG A 47 -4.74 -32.02 16.16
C ARG A 47 -4.85 -31.92 17.68
N ALA A 48 -3.86 -32.48 18.38
CA ALA A 48 -3.79 -32.44 19.83
C ALA A 48 -3.31 -31.08 20.37
N ASP A 49 -2.51 -30.36 19.60
CA ASP A 49 -1.86 -29.09 19.96
C ASP A 49 -2.74 -27.87 19.65
N ALA A 50 -3.23 -27.74 18.41
CA ALA A 50 -4.16 -26.68 18.01
C ALA A 50 -4.82 -26.99 16.67
N GLY A 51 -6.12 -26.70 16.57
CA GLY A 51 -6.85 -26.72 15.30
C GLY A 51 -6.93 -28.11 14.65
N HIS A 52 -6.79 -28.13 13.33
CA HIS A 52 -6.89 -29.32 12.49
C HIS A 52 -5.67 -29.44 11.59
N ARG A 53 -5.38 -30.64 11.09
CA ARG A 53 -4.44 -30.78 9.97
C ARG A 53 -5.02 -30.10 8.74
N VAL A 54 -4.17 -29.60 7.85
CA VAL A 54 -4.61 -29.22 6.51
C VAL A 54 -4.68 -30.48 5.66
N ALA A 55 -5.85 -30.81 5.12
CA ALA A 55 -6.00 -31.93 4.20
C ALA A 55 -5.53 -31.55 2.79
N ARG A 56 -5.92 -30.34 2.33
CA ARG A 56 -5.44 -29.73 1.08
C ARG A 56 -5.78 -28.25 1.03
N PHE A 57 -5.05 -27.52 0.21
CA PHE A 57 -5.39 -26.18 -0.25
C PHE A 57 -6.14 -26.26 -1.58
N ILE A 58 -7.02 -25.29 -1.81
CA ILE A 58 -7.82 -25.17 -3.04
C ILE A 58 -7.83 -23.70 -3.43
N GLU A 59 -7.03 -23.32 -4.43
CA GLU A 59 -6.98 -21.92 -4.87
C GLU A 59 -8.18 -21.56 -5.76
N LYS A 60 -8.87 -20.47 -5.40
CA LYS A 60 -9.89 -19.77 -6.20
C LYS A 60 -10.74 -20.68 -7.10
N PRO A 61 -11.55 -21.57 -6.48
CA PRO A 61 -12.38 -22.51 -7.23
C PRO A 61 -13.44 -21.79 -8.08
N SER A 62 -14.00 -22.50 -9.07
CA SER A 62 -15.17 -22.00 -9.80
C SER A 62 -16.35 -21.75 -8.84
N SER A 63 -17.30 -20.90 -9.23
CA SER A 63 -18.49 -20.61 -8.40
C SER A 63 -19.24 -21.89 -7.98
N GLU A 64 -19.41 -22.82 -8.91
CA GLU A 64 -20.03 -24.13 -8.65
C GLU A 64 -19.21 -24.96 -7.65
N ALA A 65 -17.88 -24.99 -7.80
CA ALA A 65 -17.01 -25.70 -6.89
C ALA A 65 -16.97 -25.05 -5.49
N ALA A 66 -16.96 -23.72 -5.40
CA ALA A 66 -17.06 -22.99 -4.13
C ALA A 66 -18.36 -23.34 -3.39
N GLN A 67 -19.48 -23.42 -4.12
CA GLN A 67 -20.76 -23.83 -3.56
C GLN A 67 -20.73 -25.28 -3.06
N ALA A 68 -20.16 -26.20 -3.85
CA ALA A 68 -20.01 -27.59 -3.45
C ALA A 68 -19.12 -27.75 -2.20
N LEU A 69 -18.03 -26.98 -2.09
CA LEU A 69 -17.12 -27.02 -0.95
C LEU A 69 -17.82 -26.61 0.35
N ILE A 70 -18.58 -25.52 0.33
CA ILE A 70 -19.31 -25.05 1.52
C ILE A 70 -20.40 -26.05 1.93
N LEU A 71 -21.11 -26.63 0.96
CA LEU A 71 -22.13 -27.65 1.21
C LEU A 71 -21.52 -28.94 1.79
N GLN A 72 -20.32 -29.31 1.35
CA GLN A 72 -19.58 -30.44 1.90
C GLN A 72 -19.17 -30.22 3.37
N GLY A 73 -18.90 -28.96 3.74
CA GLY A 73 -18.41 -28.60 5.08
C GLY A 73 -16.91 -28.85 5.25
N ASP A 74 -16.41 -28.65 6.47
CA ASP A 74 -14.99 -28.81 6.84
C ASP A 74 -14.03 -27.99 5.96
N VAL A 75 -14.50 -26.85 5.44
CA VAL A 75 -13.69 -25.92 4.65
C VAL A 75 -13.67 -24.56 5.30
N LEU A 76 -12.52 -23.90 5.17
CA LEU A 76 -12.29 -22.54 5.65
C LEU A 76 -11.73 -21.71 4.49
N TRP A 77 -12.00 -20.40 4.46
CA TRP A 77 -11.26 -19.51 3.56
C TRP A 77 -9.82 -19.34 4.06
N ASN A 78 -8.85 -19.36 3.15
CA ASN A 78 -7.47 -19.02 3.44
C ASN A 78 -7.36 -17.51 3.72
N ALA A 79 -7.02 -17.13 4.94
CA ALA A 79 -6.89 -15.72 5.32
C ALA A 79 -5.57 -15.07 4.86
N GLY A 80 -4.64 -15.85 4.30
CA GLY A 80 -3.29 -15.39 3.96
C GLY A 80 -2.41 -15.07 5.19
N ILE A 81 -2.77 -15.61 6.36
CA ILE A 81 -2.05 -15.39 7.62
C ILE A 81 -1.34 -16.68 8.00
N PHE A 82 -0.03 -16.57 8.24
CA PHE A 82 0.82 -17.70 8.64
C PHE A 82 1.53 -17.43 9.96
N LEU A 83 1.75 -18.50 10.72
CA LEU A 83 2.53 -18.49 11.95
C LEU A 83 3.44 -19.72 11.97
N CYS A 84 4.74 -19.49 12.06
CA CYS A 84 5.75 -20.54 12.14
C CYS A 84 6.99 -20.02 12.89
N ARG A 85 7.88 -20.93 13.29
CA ARG A 85 9.21 -20.53 13.75
C ARG A 85 10.05 -20.13 12.54
N ALA A 86 10.87 -19.10 12.68
CA ALA A 86 11.80 -18.68 11.63
C ALA A 86 12.68 -19.83 11.13
N GLY A 87 13.19 -20.68 12.04
CA GLY A 87 13.98 -21.86 11.67
C GLY A 87 13.21 -22.85 10.80
N THR A 88 11.96 -23.18 11.17
CA THR A 88 11.07 -24.06 10.40
C THR A 88 10.81 -23.52 8.99
N LEU A 89 10.58 -22.21 8.86
CA LEU A 89 10.39 -21.59 7.54
C LEU A 89 11.66 -21.66 6.68
N LEU A 90 12.83 -21.36 7.27
CA LEU A 90 14.10 -21.42 6.55
C LEU A 90 14.46 -22.85 6.13
N GLU A 91 14.14 -23.85 6.95
CA GLU A 91 14.30 -25.27 6.61
C GLU A 91 13.40 -25.65 5.42
N ALA A 92 12.11 -25.31 5.48
CA ALA A 92 11.19 -25.61 4.40
C ALA A 92 11.55 -24.88 3.09
N LEU A 93 11.98 -23.62 3.16
CA LEU A 93 12.50 -22.89 2.00
C LEU A 93 13.76 -23.55 1.42
N ARG A 94 14.68 -24.02 2.27
CA ARG A 94 15.88 -24.73 1.81
C ARG A 94 15.55 -26.02 1.05
N GLU A 95 14.47 -26.69 1.44
CA GLU A 95 14.02 -27.92 0.79
C GLU A 95 13.20 -27.67 -0.49
N ARG A 96 12.35 -26.63 -0.50
CA ARG A 96 11.33 -26.43 -1.54
C ARG A 96 11.63 -25.30 -2.52
N ALA A 97 12.28 -24.24 -2.05
CA ALA A 97 12.61 -23.05 -2.84
C ALA A 97 14.02 -22.53 -2.48
N PRO A 98 15.08 -23.34 -2.66
CA PRO A 98 16.44 -22.96 -2.31
C PRO A 98 16.96 -21.77 -3.12
N ASP A 99 16.46 -21.60 -4.35
CA ASP A 99 16.70 -20.45 -5.23
C ASP A 99 16.18 -19.15 -4.59
N ILE A 100 14.92 -19.14 -4.14
CA ILE A 100 14.32 -17.99 -3.44
C ILE A 100 15.10 -17.68 -2.16
N LEU A 101 15.44 -18.70 -1.37
CA LEU A 101 16.20 -18.52 -0.14
C LEU A 101 17.57 -17.89 -0.39
N SER A 102 18.31 -18.38 -1.38
CA SER A 102 19.62 -17.86 -1.74
C SER A 102 19.55 -16.39 -2.15
N SER A 103 18.64 -16.05 -3.08
CA SER A 103 18.48 -14.67 -3.54
C SER A 103 18.12 -13.72 -2.39
N CYS A 104 17.24 -14.14 -1.48
CA CYS A 104 16.91 -13.35 -0.29
C CYS A 104 18.11 -13.18 0.66
N GLN A 105 18.89 -14.24 0.89
CA GLN A 105 20.10 -14.18 1.72
C GLN A 105 21.16 -13.26 1.11
N ASP A 106 21.39 -13.35 -0.19
CA ASP A 106 22.34 -12.50 -0.91
C ASP A 106 21.91 -11.04 -0.88
N ALA A 107 20.62 -10.78 -1.10
CA ALA A 107 20.05 -9.43 -1.06
C ALA A 107 20.17 -8.79 0.33
N MET A 108 19.98 -9.58 1.40
CA MET A 108 20.05 -9.10 2.78
C MET A 108 21.49 -9.00 3.31
N THR A 109 22.39 -9.87 2.88
CA THR A 109 23.82 -9.82 3.24
C THR A 109 24.46 -8.53 2.73
N HIS A 110 24.04 -8.06 1.56
CA HIS A 110 24.50 -6.81 0.95
C HIS A 110 23.50 -5.66 1.08
N ALA A 111 22.59 -5.74 2.05
CA ALA A 111 21.60 -4.68 2.26
C ALA A 111 22.27 -3.38 2.72
N ALA A 112 21.74 -2.27 2.25
CA ALA A 112 22.15 -0.93 2.68
C ALA A 112 21.20 -0.41 3.76
N LEU A 113 21.75 0.33 4.73
CA LEU A 113 20.95 1.12 5.67
C LEU A 113 20.67 2.51 5.08
N ASP A 114 19.39 2.85 4.97
CA ASP A 114 18.89 4.15 4.54
C ASP A 114 18.08 4.76 5.70
N GLY A 115 18.80 5.35 6.66
CA GLY A 115 18.22 5.86 7.90
C GLY A 115 17.55 4.75 8.72
N ALA A 116 16.22 4.78 8.79
CA ALA A 116 15.41 3.76 9.48
C ALA A 116 15.02 2.57 8.58
N PHE A 117 15.40 2.61 7.30
CA PHE A 117 15.04 1.58 6.33
C PHE A 117 16.22 0.64 6.06
N VAL A 118 15.93 -0.65 5.94
CA VAL A 118 16.85 -1.65 5.38
C VAL A 118 16.48 -1.83 3.92
N ARG A 119 17.43 -1.57 3.01
CA ARG A 119 17.26 -1.71 1.56
C ARG A 119 17.96 -2.99 1.11
N PRO A 120 17.23 -4.05 0.73
CA PRO A 120 17.84 -5.22 0.11
C PRO A 120 18.64 -4.81 -1.14
N GLN A 121 19.72 -5.53 -1.44
CA GLN A 121 20.48 -5.30 -2.66
C GLN A 121 19.59 -5.58 -3.88
N ALA A 122 19.49 -4.58 -4.77
CA ALA A 122 18.50 -4.57 -5.84
C ALA A 122 18.65 -5.74 -6.82
N ALA A 123 19.84 -5.95 -7.40
CA ALA A 123 20.07 -6.97 -8.41
C ALA A 123 19.82 -8.42 -7.90
N ALA A 124 20.19 -8.72 -6.65
CA ALA A 124 19.97 -9.99 -6.00
C ALA A 124 18.48 -10.22 -5.70
N PHE A 125 17.78 -9.17 -5.28
CA PHE A 125 16.33 -9.25 -5.05
C PHE A 125 15.54 -9.36 -6.35
N GLU A 126 15.93 -8.64 -7.40
CA GLU A 126 15.35 -8.75 -8.75
C GLU A 126 15.58 -10.13 -9.38
N ALA A 127 16.69 -10.78 -9.05
CA ALA A 127 16.96 -12.16 -9.46
C ALA A 127 16.11 -13.20 -8.71
N CYS A 128 15.42 -12.82 -7.63
CA CYS A 128 14.51 -13.71 -6.92
C CYS A 128 13.28 -14.00 -7.78
N ARG A 129 12.97 -15.30 -7.97
CA ARG A 129 11.73 -15.72 -8.62
C ARG A 129 10.52 -15.15 -7.89
N ALA A 130 9.59 -14.54 -8.63
CA ALA A 130 8.32 -14.05 -8.10
C ALA A 130 7.32 -15.21 -7.95
N GLU A 131 7.13 -15.69 -6.72
CA GLU A 131 6.17 -16.74 -6.39
C GLU A 131 5.63 -16.52 -4.96
N SER A 132 4.36 -16.86 -4.72
CA SER A 132 3.80 -16.74 -3.37
C SER A 132 4.32 -17.83 -2.44
N ILE A 133 4.36 -17.53 -1.13
CA ILE A 133 4.76 -18.50 -0.11
C ILE A 133 3.79 -19.69 -0.04
N ASP A 134 2.52 -19.48 -0.38
CA ASP A 134 1.50 -20.52 -0.46
C ASP A 134 1.98 -21.66 -1.38
N TYR A 135 2.37 -21.32 -2.62
CA TYR A 135 2.87 -22.28 -3.61
C TYR A 135 4.29 -22.76 -3.31
N ALA A 136 5.21 -21.82 -3.02
CA ALA A 136 6.62 -22.15 -2.85
C ALA A 136 6.88 -23.07 -1.66
N VAL A 137 6.04 -23.01 -0.61
CA VAL A 137 6.27 -23.71 0.66
C VAL A 137 5.01 -24.40 1.19
N MET A 138 3.92 -23.66 1.40
CA MET A 138 2.83 -24.10 2.28
C MET A 138 2.05 -25.30 1.74
N GLU A 139 1.75 -25.34 0.44
CA GLU A 139 1.05 -26.46 -0.19
C GLU A 139 1.84 -27.77 -0.15
N HIS A 140 3.15 -27.69 0.00
CA HIS A 140 4.06 -28.84 -0.03
C HIS A 140 4.59 -29.23 1.35
N HIS A 141 4.27 -28.45 2.38
CA HIS A 141 4.72 -28.71 3.75
C HIS A 141 3.81 -29.75 4.42
N SER A 142 4.41 -30.82 4.96
CA SER A 142 3.66 -31.95 5.50
C SER A 142 3.04 -31.69 6.88
N ASP A 143 3.68 -30.86 7.70
CA ASP A 143 3.17 -30.53 9.04
C ASP A 143 2.50 -29.16 9.05
N MET A 144 1.32 -29.11 8.43
CA MET A 144 0.45 -27.93 8.42
C MET A 144 -0.68 -28.07 9.44
N ALA A 145 -0.93 -26.99 10.18
CA ALA A 145 -2.10 -26.84 11.05
C ALA A 145 -2.97 -25.67 10.57
N VAL A 146 -4.28 -25.84 10.62
CA VAL A 146 -5.25 -24.76 10.40
C VAL A 146 -6.03 -24.50 11.69
N VAL A 147 -6.03 -23.24 12.13
CA VAL A 147 -6.82 -22.79 13.27
C VAL A 147 -8.03 -22.01 12.75
N PRO A 148 -9.27 -22.47 13.01
CA PRO A 148 -10.46 -21.75 12.60
C PRO A 148 -10.62 -20.40 13.31
N PHE A 149 -11.01 -19.38 12.55
CA PHE A 149 -11.43 -18.07 13.01
C PHE A 149 -12.95 -17.93 12.91
N ALA A 150 -13.61 -17.86 14.05
CA ALA A 150 -15.04 -17.56 14.15
C ALA A 150 -15.24 -16.06 14.41
N GLY A 151 -14.83 -15.23 13.45
CA GLY A 151 -14.94 -13.78 13.53
C GLY A 151 -15.03 -13.15 12.14
N ALA A 152 -15.40 -11.87 12.09
CA ALA A 152 -15.45 -11.14 10.84
C ALA A 152 -14.03 -10.92 10.29
N TRP A 153 -13.87 -11.23 9.00
CA TRP A 153 -12.62 -11.00 8.27
C TRP A 153 -12.96 -10.59 6.84
N SER A 154 -12.13 -9.72 6.29
CA SER A 154 -12.13 -9.36 4.87
C SER A 154 -10.70 -9.07 4.45
N ASP A 155 -10.31 -9.47 3.25
CA ASP A 155 -9.04 -9.06 2.64
C ASP A 155 -9.04 -7.60 2.18
N VAL A 156 -10.21 -6.96 2.15
CA VAL A 156 -10.43 -5.61 1.60
C VAL A 156 -9.89 -5.52 0.16
N GLY A 157 -10.10 -6.60 -0.62
CA GLY A 157 -9.54 -6.74 -1.97
C GLY A 157 -10.25 -5.92 -3.04
N SER A 158 -11.43 -5.37 -2.77
CA SER A 158 -12.19 -4.54 -3.71
C SER A 158 -12.97 -3.42 -3.03
N TRP A 159 -13.40 -2.43 -3.82
CA TRP A 159 -14.21 -1.31 -3.33
C TRP A 159 -15.55 -1.73 -2.75
N ASN A 160 -16.10 -2.88 -3.17
CA ASN A 160 -17.29 -3.45 -2.51
C ASN A 160 -16.98 -3.87 -1.07
N ALA A 161 -15.83 -4.51 -0.85
CA ALA A 161 -15.41 -4.90 0.50
C ALA A 161 -15.18 -3.67 1.39
N VAL A 162 -14.64 -2.57 0.84
CA VAL A 162 -14.53 -1.29 1.56
C VAL A 162 -15.91 -0.72 1.88
N ALA A 163 -16.81 -0.68 0.89
CA ALA A 163 -18.16 -0.19 1.06
C ALA A 163 -18.90 -0.93 2.19
N ASP A 164 -18.78 -2.25 2.27
CA ASP A 164 -19.46 -3.06 3.28
C ASP A 164 -19.04 -2.77 4.73
N LEU A 165 -17.88 -2.14 4.93
CA LEU A 165 -17.44 -1.66 6.25
C LEU A 165 -18.15 -0.38 6.69
N VAL A 166 -18.80 0.34 5.77
CA VAL A 166 -19.49 1.60 6.05
C VAL A 166 -20.98 1.32 6.24
N PRO A 167 -21.60 1.70 7.37
CA PRO A 167 -23.04 1.51 7.58
C PRO A 167 -23.88 2.15 6.46
N GLY A 168 -24.88 1.42 5.97
CA GLY A 168 -25.81 1.93 4.97
C GLY A 168 -27.00 2.68 5.58
N ASP A 169 -27.57 3.62 4.81
CA ASP A 169 -28.85 4.25 5.10
C ASP A 169 -30.04 3.33 4.75
N GLN A 170 -31.28 3.82 4.91
CA GLN A 170 -32.51 3.07 4.59
C GLN A 170 -32.63 2.66 3.12
N SER A 171 -31.96 3.37 2.22
CA SER A 171 -31.92 3.12 0.78
C SER A 171 -30.70 2.28 0.38
N GLY A 172 -29.91 1.81 1.36
CA GLY A 172 -28.68 1.05 1.15
C GLY A 172 -27.51 1.89 0.64
N ASN A 173 -27.60 3.23 0.65
CA ASN A 173 -26.47 4.08 0.31
C ASN A 173 -25.46 4.09 1.44
N ARG A 174 -24.18 4.13 1.10
CA ARG A 174 -23.07 4.12 2.04
C ARG A 174 -22.18 5.31 1.73
N ILE A 175 -21.86 6.14 2.71
CA ILE A 175 -21.16 7.41 2.49
C ILE A 175 -20.02 7.56 3.49
N GLU A 176 -18.84 7.88 2.97
CA GLU A 176 -17.65 8.21 3.74
C GLU A 176 -17.09 9.55 3.26
N GLY A 177 -16.88 10.51 4.18
CA GLY A 177 -16.42 11.86 3.84
C GLY A 177 -17.54 12.81 3.38
N ALA A 178 -17.22 13.74 2.48
CA ALA A 178 -18.09 14.80 1.99
C ALA A 178 -19.05 14.33 0.87
N GLY A 179 -19.65 13.16 1.03
CA GLY A 179 -20.61 12.60 0.07
C GLY A 179 -22.07 12.94 0.39
N MET A 180 -22.91 12.99 -0.63
CA MET A 180 -24.35 13.14 -0.50
C MET A 180 -25.08 12.28 -1.53
N ALA A 181 -26.03 11.47 -1.08
CA ALA A 181 -26.91 10.68 -1.94
C ALA A 181 -28.34 11.24 -1.89
N LEU A 182 -28.82 11.75 -3.02
CA LEU A 182 -30.18 12.27 -3.19
C LEU A 182 -30.91 11.39 -4.19
N GLN A 183 -32.12 10.93 -3.85
CA GLN A 183 -32.93 10.06 -4.72
C GLN A 183 -32.13 8.87 -5.28
N SER A 184 -31.19 8.34 -4.50
CA SER A 184 -30.27 7.28 -4.92
C SER A 184 -30.45 6.03 -4.05
N THR A 185 -30.12 4.86 -4.60
CA THR A 185 -30.20 3.59 -3.87
C THR A 185 -28.96 2.73 -4.10
N ARG A 186 -28.50 2.04 -3.05
CA ARG A 186 -27.32 1.14 -3.12
C ARG A 186 -26.08 1.82 -3.74
N THR A 187 -25.90 3.11 -3.49
CA THR A 187 -24.73 3.87 -3.96
C THR A 187 -23.70 4.02 -2.84
N TYR A 188 -22.45 3.65 -3.12
CA TYR A 188 -21.31 3.93 -2.24
C TYR A 188 -20.58 5.19 -2.70
N ILE A 189 -20.30 6.11 -1.78
CA ILE A 189 -19.52 7.33 -2.04
C ILE A 189 -18.35 7.38 -1.06
N HIS A 190 -17.12 7.34 -1.57
CA HIS A 190 -15.90 7.65 -0.83
C HIS A 190 -15.40 9.02 -1.28
N ALA A 191 -15.50 10.03 -0.41
CA ALA A 191 -15.22 11.43 -0.74
C ALA A 191 -14.44 12.18 0.37
N PRO A 192 -13.20 11.78 0.67
CA PRO A 192 -12.38 12.42 1.69
C PRO A 192 -11.95 13.87 1.38
N HIS A 193 -12.08 14.35 0.13
CA HIS A 193 -11.52 15.63 -0.29
C HIS A 193 -12.55 16.64 -0.79
N ARG A 194 -13.28 16.32 -1.86
CA ARG A 194 -14.26 17.24 -2.45
C ARG A 194 -15.67 16.78 -2.15
N THR A 195 -16.62 17.71 -2.19
CA THR A 195 -18.04 17.35 -2.10
C THR A 195 -18.46 16.53 -3.32
N VAL A 196 -19.01 15.35 -3.09
CA VAL A 196 -19.50 14.45 -4.14
C VAL A 196 -21.00 14.23 -3.95
N VAL A 197 -21.78 14.45 -5.02
CA VAL A 197 -23.24 14.30 -4.98
C VAL A 197 -23.69 13.26 -5.99
N ALA A 198 -24.35 12.20 -5.52
CA ALA A 198 -25.05 11.23 -6.35
C ALA A 198 -26.55 11.57 -6.34
N LEU A 199 -27.11 11.92 -7.50
CA LEU A 199 -28.51 12.31 -7.65
C LEU A 199 -29.23 11.38 -8.63
N GLY A 200 -30.29 10.70 -8.19
CA GLY A 200 -31.09 9.84 -9.06
C GLY A 200 -30.38 8.56 -9.51
N THR A 201 -29.34 8.12 -8.80
CA THR A 201 -28.48 7.01 -9.20
C THR A 201 -28.84 5.70 -8.50
N SER A 202 -28.40 4.57 -9.04
CA SER A 202 -28.54 3.29 -8.35
C SER A 202 -27.37 2.37 -8.65
N ASP A 203 -26.98 1.55 -7.66
CA ASP A 203 -25.94 0.51 -7.80
C ASP A 203 -24.59 1.04 -8.29
N LEU A 204 -24.19 2.22 -7.80
CA LEU A 204 -22.90 2.84 -8.15
C LEU A 204 -21.90 2.81 -6.99
N MET A 205 -20.63 2.81 -7.32
CA MET A 205 -19.55 3.28 -6.47
C MET A 205 -18.93 4.53 -7.08
N ILE A 206 -18.74 5.54 -6.24
CA ILE A 206 -18.09 6.80 -6.59
C ILE A 206 -16.94 7.00 -5.62
N ILE A 207 -15.71 6.88 -6.13
CA ILE A 207 -14.49 6.99 -5.35
C ILE A 207 -13.76 8.24 -5.80
N ASP A 208 -13.73 9.25 -4.94
CA ASP A 208 -12.94 10.46 -5.09
C ASP A 208 -11.62 10.33 -4.32
N THR A 209 -10.52 10.46 -5.04
CA THR A 209 -9.17 10.52 -4.48
C THR A 209 -8.51 11.83 -4.93
N PRO A 210 -7.37 12.25 -4.33
CA PRO A 210 -6.71 13.50 -4.70
C PRO A 210 -6.34 13.60 -6.17
N ASP A 211 -6.09 12.47 -6.84
CA ASP A 211 -5.56 12.36 -8.18
C ASP A 211 -6.56 11.84 -9.21
N ALA A 212 -7.54 11.03 -8.81
CA ALA A 212 -8.53 10.51 -9.75
C ALA A 212 -9.94 10.35 -9.14
N VAL A 213 -10.94 10.26 -10.01
CA VAL A 213 -12.31 9.87 -9.65
C VAL A 213 -12.68 8.60 -10.41
N LEU A 214 -13.09 7.57 -9.68
CA LEU A 214 -13.69 6.36 -10.25
C LEU A 214 -15.20 6.42 -10.06
N VAL A 215 -15.93 6.24 -11.15
CA VAL A 215 -17.38 5.97 -11.11
C VAL A 215 -17.61 4.64 -11.80
N ALA A 216 -18.13 3.67 -11.06
CA ALA A 216 -18.39 2.33 -11.59
C ALA A 216 -19.71 1.79 -11.06
N ALA A 217 -20.32 0.87 -11.81
CA ALA A 217 -21.38 0.04 -11.23
C ALA A 217 -20.77 -0.87 -10.16
N SER A 218 -21.48 -1.09 -9.05
CA SER A 218 -21.00 -1.93 -7.94
C SER A 218 -20.68 -3.37 -8.39
N SER A 219 -21.37 -3.86 -9.42
CA SER A 219 -21.12 -5.17 -10.04
C SER A 219 -19.78 -5.27 -10.80
N HIS A 220 -19.11 -4.16 -11.07
CA HIS A 220 -17.87 -4.09 -11.83
C HIS A 220 -16.63 -3.80 -10.96
N ALA A 221 -16.76 -3.85 -9.62
CA ALA A 221 -15.66 -3.56 -8.69
C ALA A 221 -14.36 -4.32 -9.00
N GLU A 222 -14.47 -5.59 -9.37
CA GLU A 222 -13.34 -6.47 -9.68
C GLU A 222 -12.64 -6.13 -11.01
N GLN A 223 -13.27 -5.32 -11.86
CA GLN A 223 -12.72 -4.90 -13.16
C GLN A 223 -11.84 -3.65 -13.07
N VAL A 224 -11.69 -3.03 -11.88
CA VAL A 224 -10.81 -1.88 -11.68
C VAL A 224 -9.37 -2.20 -12.10
N LYS A 225 -8.90 -3.44 -11.90
CA LYS A 225 -7.59 -3.90 -12.40
C LYS A 225 -7.42 -3.74 -13.91
N THR A 226 -8.49 -3.97 -14.68
CA THR A 226 -8.49 -3.81 -16.14
C THR A 226 -8.39 -2.34 -16.51
N VAL A 227 -9.05 -1.46 -15.76
CA VAL A 227 -8.94 0.00 -15.95
C VAL A 227 -7.52 0.47 -15.69
N VAL A 228 -6.87 -0.02 -14.62
CA VAL A 228 -5.47 0.31 -14.32
C VAL A 228 -4.56 -0.11 -15.48
N ALA A 229 -4.67 -1.36 -15.96
CA ALA A 229 -3.87 -1.85 -17.07
C ALA A 229 -4.06 -1.02 -18.37
N GLU A 230 -5.29 -0.58 -18.64
CA GLU A 230 -5.58 0.29 -19.80
C GLU A 230 -4.97 1.69 -19.62
N LEU A 231 -5.00 2.25 -18.41
CA LEU A 231 -4.36 3.53 -18.11
C LEU A 231 -2.84 3.45 -18.26
N GLU A 232 -2.21 2.36 -17.83
CA GLU A 232 -0.78 2.09 -18.03
C GLU A 232 -0.42 2.00 -19.52
N ALA A 233 -1.21 1.27 -20.31
CA ALA A 233 -1.02 1.14 -21.75
C ALA A 233 -1.12 2.49 -22.49
N ARG A 234 -1.87 3.43 -21.93
CA ARG A 234 -1.99 4.81 -22.43
C ARG A 234 -0.94 5.76 -21.89
N HIS A 235 0.00 5.28 -21.08
CA HIS A 235 0.98 6.10 -20.36
C HIS A 235 0.32 7.20 -19.52
N ASN A 236 -0.86 6.93 -18.97
CA ASN A 236 -1.54 7.86 -18.10
C ASN A 236 -0.84 7.89 -16.73
N PRO A 237 -0.37 9.06 -16.25
CA PRO A 237 0.40 9.16 -15.02
C PRO A 237 -0.36 8.70 -13.77
N HIS A 238 -1.69 8.74 -13.78
CA HIS A 238 -2.52 8.31 -12.64
C HIS A 238 -2.44 6.81 -12.35
N ALA A 239 -1.94 5.99 -13.27
CA ALA A 239 -1.73 4.56 -13.02
C ALA A 239 -0.42 4.28 -12.26
N SER A 240 0.60 5.11 -12.44
CA SER A 240 1.97 4.83 -11.98
C SER A 240 2.50 5.82 -10.95
N ALA A 241 1.95 7.03 -10.89
CA ALA A 241 2.45 8.10 -10.04
C ALA A 241 1.39 8.54 -9.03
N HIS A 242 1.72 8.39 -7.75
CA HIS A 242 0.92 8.99 -6.69
C HIS A 242 1.12 10.51 -6.67
N ARG A 243 0.03 11.25 -6.60
CA ARG A 243 0.07 12.71 -6.44
C ARG A 243 0.84 13.15 -5.19
N LYS A 244 0.63 12.44 -4.07
CA LYS A 244 1.31 12.69 -2.79
C LYS A 244 2.31 11.57 -2.51
N VAL A 245 3.57 11.95 -2.29
CA VAL A 245 4.67 11.00 -2.17
C VAL A 245 5.44 11.24 -0.87
N SER A 246 5.55 10.19 -0.06
CA SER A 246 6.33 10.19 1.18
C SER A 246 7.83 10.07 0.90
N ARG A 247 8.62 10.78 1.72
CA ARG A 247 10.09 10.78 1.70
C ARG A 247 10.62 10.70 3.13
N PRO A 248 11.88 10.29 3.33
CA PRO A 248 12.47 10.25 4.68
C PRO A 248 12.36 11.60 5.42
N TRP A 249 12.60 12.71 4.69
CA TRP A 249 12.51 14.08 5.20
C TRP A 249 11.08 14.62 5.37
N GLY A 250 10.04 13.92 4.89
CA GLY A 250 8.67 14.44 4.91
C GLY A 250 7.83 13.94 3.74
N TRP A 251 7.21 14.84 2.98
CA TRP A 251 6.43 14.49 1.79
C TRP A 251 6.31 15.68 0.83
N TYR A 252 5.99 15.40 -0.43
CA TYR A 252 5.47 16.41 -1.35
C TYR A 252 4.15 15.94 -1.97
N ASP A 253 3.33 16.91 -2.38
CA ASP A 253 2.02 16.72 -3.01
C ASP A 253 1.95 17.62 -4.24
N SER A 254 1.76 17.02 -5.42
CA SER A 254 1.66 17.73 -6.70
C SER A 254 0.25 18.30 -6.85
N ILE A 255 0.09 19.60 -6.62
CA ILE A 255 -1.24 20.23 -6.51
C ILE A 255 -1.83 20.53 -7.88
N ASP A 256 -0.99 21.05 -8.77
CA ASP A 256 -1.39 21.52 -10.09
C ASP A 256 -0.22 21.45 -11.07
N MET A 257 -0.51 21.24 -12.34
CA MET A 257 0.48 21.10 -13.40
C MET A 257 -0.09 21.59 -14.73
N GLY A 258 0.72 22.32 -15.48
CA GLY A 258 0.43 22.71 -16.84
C GLY A 258 1.70 22.72 -17.70
N ASP A 259 1.56 23.13 -18.96
CA ASP A 259 2.62 23.01 -19.96
C ASP A 259 3.97 23.65 -19.56
N ARG A 260 3.94 24.69 -18.71
CA ARG A 260 5.15 25.43 -18.29
C ARG A 260 5.29 25.59 -16.78
N PHE A 261 4.46 24.92 -15.99
CA PHE A 261 4.52 25.03 -14.53
C PHE A 261 4.13 23.75 -13.82
N HIS A 262 4.67 23.58 -12.62
CA HIS A 262 4.29 22.51 -11.69
C HIS A 262 4.28 23.08 -10.27
N VAL A 263 3.15 22.95 -9.58
CA VAL A 263 2.98 23.42 -8.20
C VAL A 263 3.00 22.24 -7.25
N LYS A 264 3.87 22.30 -6.24
CA LYS A 264 3.97 21.30 -5.19
C LYS A 264 3.74 21.93 -3.83
N ARG A 265 3.05 21.21 -2.94
CA ARG A 265 3.10 21.43 -1.50
C ARG A 265 4.12 20.49 -0.91
N ILE A 266 5.10 21.02 -0.22
CA ILE A 266 6.18 20.26 0.40
C ILE A 266 6.07 20.42 1.91
N SER A 267 6.13 19.31 2.64
CA SER A 267 6.25 19.29 4.09
C SER A 267 7.56 18.64 4.51
N VAL A 268 8.31 19.31 5.37
CA VAL A 268 9.61 18.86 5.86
C VAL A 268 9.53 18.69 7.37
N LYS A 269 9.86 17.50 7.86
CA LYS A 269 9.90 17.15 9.28
C LYS A 269 10.92 18.02 10.03
N PRO A 270 10.77 18.20 11.35
CA PRO A 270 11.75 18.88 12.19
C PRO A 270 13.16 18.33 11.96
N GLN A 271 14.14 19.22 11.82
CA GLN A 271 15.56 18.91 11.60
C GLN A 271 15.90 18.19 10.28
N ALA A 272 14.91 17.91 9.42
CA ALA A 272 15.14 17.29 8.12
C ALA A 272 15.47 18.33 7.04
N ALA A 273 16.04 17.86 5.94
CA ALA A 273 16.38 18.69 4.79
C ALA A 273 16.11 17.95 3.48
N LEU A 274 15.89 18.69 2.40
CA LEU A 274 15.98 18.14 1.05
C LEU A 274 17.46 17.99 0.65
N SER A 275 17.71 17.26 -0.44
CA SER A 275 19.06 17.14 -0.99
C SER A 275 19.58 18.51 -1.43
N LEU A 276 20.90 18.72 -1.38
CA LEU A 276 21.52 19.84 -2.08
C LEU A 276 21.46 19.50 -3.56
N GLN A 277 20.82 20.34 -4.35
CA GLN A 277 20.51 20.02 -5.73
C GLN A 277 20.53 21.25 -6.63
N LYS A 278 20.47 21.03 -7.93
CA LYS A 278 20.21 22.05 -8.95
C LYS A 278 19.37 21.44 -10.08
N HIS A 279 18.81 22.32 -10.90
CA HIS A 279 18.04 21.96 -12.09
C HIS A 279 18.58 22.72 -13.31
N HIS A 280 18.65 22.08 -14.47
CA HIS A 280 19.18 22.70 -15.67
C HIS A 280 18.13 23.44 -16.49
N HIS A 281 16.85 23.08 -16.37
CA HIS A 281 15.81 23.53 -17.29
C HIS A 281 14.65 24.28 -16.63
N ARG A 282 14.65 24.39 -15.30
CA ARG A 282 13.60 25.06 -14.54
C ARG A 282 14.14 26.00 -13.47
N ALA A 283 13.38 27.05 -13.22
CA ALA A 283 13.50 27.88 -12.04
C ALA A 283 12.40 27.50 -11.04
N GLU A 284 12.56 27.93 -9.79
CA GLU A 284 11.58 27.65 -8.75
C GLU A 284 11.26 28.91 -7.94
N HIS A 285 10.03 29.01 -7.48
CA HIS A 285 9.60 30.02 -6.52
C HIS A 285 9.02 29.33 -5.30
N TRP A 286 9.56 29.64 -4.14
CA TRP A 286 9.23 29.00 -2.88
C TRP A 286 8.51 29.97 -1.97
N ILE A 287 7.37 29.58 -1.41
CA ILE A 287 6.61 30.36 -0.42
C ILE A 287 6.40 29.52 0.84
N VAL A 288 6.89 29.99 1.99
CA VAL A 288 6.68 29.30 3.27
C VAL A 288 5.27 29.56 3.75
N VAL A 289 4.50 28.50 3.97
CA VAL A 289 3.10 28.57 4.46
C VAL A 289 3.01 28.34 5.96
N LYS A 290 3.93 27.55 6.52
CA LYS A 290 3.93 27.20 7.94
C LYS A 290 5.35 26.97 8.46
N GLY A 291 5.69 27.55 9.60
CA GLY A 291 6.99 27.36 10.26
C GLY A 291 8.12 28.21 9.68
N THR A 292 9.36 27.72 9.82
CA THR A 292 10.58 28.41 9.38
C THR A 292 11.40 27.50 8.49
N ALA A 293 11.77 28.00 7.31
CA ALA A 293 12.70 27.38 6.39
C ALA A 293 14.09 28.01 6.53
N GLU A 294 15.12 27.18 6.49
CA GLU A 294 16.49 27.59 6.17
C GLU A 294 16.74 27.24 4.71
N VAL A 295 16.98 28.26 3.89
CA VAL A 295 17.20 28.13 2.46
C VAL A 295 18.65 28.41 2.14
N THR A 296 19.31 27.47 1.48
CA THR A 296 20.57 27.70 0.79
C THR A 296 20.27 27.99 -0.68
N ARG A 297 20.81 29.08 -1.22
CA ARG A 297 20.75 29.47 -2.63
C ARG A 297 22.12 30.01 -3.04
N GLY A 298 22.83 29.22 -3.85
CA GLY A 298 24.23 29.48 -4.20
C GLY A 298 25.11 29.50 -2.96
N THR A 299 25.72 30.65 -2.70
CA THR A 299 26.58 30.87 -1.53
C THR A 299 25.84 31.44 -0.32
N GLU A 300 24.56 31.84 -0.49
CA GLU A 300 23.76 32.45 0.57
C GLU A 300 22.97 31.38 1.32
N THR A 301 22.95 31.47 2.65
CA THR A 301 22.01 30.72 3.51
C THR A 301 21.25 31.69 4.38
N PHE A 302 19.92 31.64 4.34
CA PHE A 302 19.05 32.57 5.09
C PHE A 302 17.76 31.89 5.55
N LEU A 303 17.08 32.52 6.51
CA LEU A 303 15.81 32.03 7.04
C LEU A 303 14.63 32.70 6.33
N LEU A 304 13.59 31.91 6.07
CA LEU A 304 12.27 32.38 5.65
C LEU A 304 11.22 31.90 6.66
N THR A 305 10.33 32.80 7.08
CA THR A 305 9.16 32.49 7.91
C THR A 305 7.89 32.52 7.08
N GLU A 306 6.75 32.21 7.71
CA GLU A 306 5.43 32.22 7.07
C GLU A 306 5.18 33.48 6.23
N ASN A 307 4.62 33.27 5.04
CA ASN A 307 4.31 34.25 4.02
C ASN A 307 5.53 34.95 3.38
N GLN A 308 6.76 34.56 3.72
CA GLN A 308 7.96 34.98 3.00
C GLN A 308 8.26 34.03 1.84
N SER A 309 8.99 34.51 0.84
CA SER A 309 9.29 33.75 -0.36
C SER A 309 10.70 34.00 -0.90
N THR A 310 11.16 33.10 -1.77
CA THR A 310 12.41 33.27 -2.51
C THR A 310 12.29 32.69 -3.92
N TYR A 311 13.05 33.28 -4.83
CA TYR A 311 13.27 32.77 -6.18
C TYR A 311 14.60 32.00 -6.25
N ILE A 312 14.55 30.84 -6.88
CA ILE A 312 15.68 29.96 -7.18
C ILE A 312 15.91 30.01 -8.71
N PRO A 313 16.99 30.66 -9.18
CA PRO A 313 17.32 30.73 -10.59
C PRO A 313 17.65 29.37 -11.21
N ILE A 314 17.51 29.27 -12.54
CA ILE A 314 17.93 28.09 -13.31
C ILE A 314 19.43 27.84 -13.09
N GLY A 315 19.80 26.58 -12.83
CA GLY A 315 21.18 26.16 -12.61
C GLY A 315 21.74 26.49 -11.22
N GLU A 316 21.01 27.23 -10.39
CA GLU A 316 21.45 27.62 -9.07
C GLU A 316 21.40 26.43 -8.10
N VAL A 317 22.47 26.25 -7.33
CA VAL A 317 22.54 25.20 -6.31
C VAL A 317 21.69 25.63 -5.12
N HIS A 318 20.78 24.79 -4.66
CA HIS A 318 19.86 25.14 -3.60
C HIS A 318 19.51 23.95 -2.69
N ARG A 319 19.07 24.26 -1.47
CA ARG A 319 18.60 23.30 -0.46
C ARG A 319 17.56 23.95 0.43
N LEU A 320 16.51 23.19 0.77
CA LEU A 320 15.54 23.53 1.80
C LEU A 320 15.79 22.69 3.05
N ARG A 321 15.91 23.33 4.21
CA ARG A 321 16.02 22.67 5.52
C ARG A 321 14.97 23.21 6.49
N ASN A 322 14.45 22.34 7.34
CA ASN A 322 13.62 22.71 8.48
C ASN A 322 14.48 22.76 9.77
N PRO A 323 14.96 23.93 10.22
CA PRO A 323 15.71 24.07 11.47
C PRO A 323 14.81 24.01 12.72
N GLY A 324 13.49 23.99 12.55
CA GLY A 324 12.50 24.09 13.62
C GLY A 324 12.23 22.79 14.37
N LYS A 325 11.27 22.88 15.30
CA LYS A 325 10.75 21.76 16.12
C LYS A 325 9.37 21.25 15.66
N THR A 326 8.75 21.93 14.72
CA THR A 326 7.47 21.58 14.11
C THR A 326 7.64 21.37 12.61
N ASP A 327 6.68 20.71 11.96
CA ASP A 327 6.70 20.56 10.50
C ASP A 327 6.73 21.93 9.81
N LEU A 328 7.61 22.04 8.82
CA LEU A 328 7.67 23.14 7.86
C LEU A 328 6.75 22.77 6.68
N GLU A 329 5.97 23.73 6.19
CA GLU A 329 5.23 23.58 4.94
C GLU A 329 5.50 24.74 3.99
N MET A 330 5.66 24.40 2.71
CA MET A 330 6.02 25.32 1.65
C MET A 330 5.24 25.00 0.37
N ILE A 331 4.93 26.03 -0.42
CA ILE A 331 4.50 25.89 -1.81
C ILE A 331 5.70 26.17 -2.70
N GLU A 332 5.99 25.24 -3.60
CA GLU A 332 6.98 25.35 -4.65
C GLU A 332 6.25 25.50 -5.99
N VAL A 333 6.57 26.55 -6.73
CA VAL A 333 6.14 26.74 -8.12
C VAL A 333 7.36 26.58 -9.00
N GLN A 334 7.40 25.49 -9.74
CA GLN A 334 8.42 25.24 -10.76
C GLN A 334 7.97 25.87 -12.07
N SER A 335 8.89 26.48 -12.83
CA SER A 335 8.59 27.06 -14.13
C SER A 335 9.77 26.88 -15.09
N GLY A 336 9.49 26.42 -16.30
CA GLY A 336 10.52 26.07 -17.28
C GLY A 336 9.97 25.39 -18.52
N SER A 337 10.86 25.05 -19.45
CA SER A 337 10.52 24.27 -20.65
C SER A 337 10.51 22.77 -20.41
N TYR A 338 11.10 22.32 -19.30
CA TYR A 338 11.15 20.92 -18.89
C TYR A 338 11.07 20.83 -17.36
N LEU A 339 10.18 19.98 -16.85
CA LEU A 339 9.84 19.88 -15.42
C LEU A 339 9.97 18.45 -14.87
N GLY A 340 10.60 17.55 -15.63
CA GLY A 340 10.82 16.16 -15.22
C GLY A 340 11.69 16.04 -13.96
N GLU A 341 11.47 14.98 -13.19
CA GLU A 341 12.26 14.68 -11.98
C GLU A 341 13.69 14.20 -12.29
N ASP A 342 13.97 13.88 -13.56
CA ASP A 342 15.29 13.55 -14.10
C ASP A 342 16.17 14.79 -14.37
N ASP A 343 15.60 16.00 -14.35
CA ASP A 343 16.38 17.27 -14.36
C ASP A 343 17.07 17.56 -13.02
N ILE A 344 16.85 16.72 -12.00
CA ILE A 344 17.38 16.92 -10.65
C ILE A 344 18.80 16.37 -10.53
N VAL A 345 19.78 17.27 -10.49
CA VAL A 345 21.17 16.92 -10.17
C VAL A 345 21.40 17.05 -8.68
N ARG A 346 21.60 15.92 -7.99
CA ARG A 346 21.84 15.86 -6.53
C ARG A 346 23.33 15.90 -6.24
N LEU A 347 23.76 16.87 -5.43
CA LEU A 347 25.15 17.06 -5.04
C LEU A 347 25.46 16.44 -3.68
N GLU A 348 24.50 16.53 -2.75
CA GLU A 348 24.60 15.94 -1.42
C GLU A 348 23.22 15.49 -0.95
N ASP A 349 23.10 14.22 -0.56
CA ASP A 349 21.87 13.69 0.03
C ASP A 349 22.14 12.90 1.31
N THR A 350 21.50 13.32 2.40
CA THR A 350 21.57 12.65 3.71
C THR A 350 20.83 11.31 3.72
N TYR A 351 20.04 11.01 2.68
CA TYR A 351 19.19 9.82 2.58
C TYR A 351 19.60 8.87 1.43
N GLY A 352 20.86 8.93 1.01
CA GLY A 352 21.43 7.93 0.09
C GLY A 352 20.85 7.92 -1.33
N ARG A 353 20.10 8.93 -1.77
CA ARG A 353 19.59 9.04 -3.15
C ARG A 353 20.58 9.72 -4.10
N VAL A 354 21.86 9.70 -3.76
CA VAL A 354 22.91 10.17 -4.69
C VAL A 354 22.98 9.13 -5.80
N VAL A 355 22.35 9.45 -6.93
CA VAL A 355 22.53 8.68 -8.16
C VAL A 355 23.94 9.00 -8.64
N GLN A 356 24.72 7.95 -8.89
CA GLN A 356 26.05 8.05 -9.47
C GLN A 356 25.97 8.55 -10.92
#